data_AF-A0A964PFT3-F1
#
_entry.id   AF-A0A964PFT3-F1
#
_cell.length_a   1.000
_cell.length_b   1.000
_cell.length_c   1.000
_cell.angle_alpha   90.00
_cell.angle_beta   90.00
_cell.angle_gamma   90.00
#
_symmetry.space_group_name_H-M   'P 1'
#
loop_
_entity.id
_entity.type
_entity.pdbx_description
1 polymer ?
#
loop_
_entity_poly.entity_id
_entity_poly.type
_entity_poly.pdbx_seq_one_letter_code
_entity_poly.pdbx_strand_id
1 'polypeptide(L)'
;MQVLDLILIDGIDSTGVAAVAVSMVGLFTGFATLALTRMLLVPAVVRSCTALLLLILAGLELMVLDALPTSDSSPLYRLAIITAGFFSLSIFLPRGALTSGTLTSVGRWRLSLELIALSLALYASFLYRPDVDNTPTLSNELVTYRDLVVEPLVAAYTDKNKRIPVYVNVAPDEPHAVSELDYLKKIKMDRLAIAVGKSDASFNCHGWIFTCGQFHVKCEDVDQILRDNGYETVAAPSRNDLIVYRDVAGNAMHAGVVHAVNADGGGGIIIESKWGLLGRYLHRPADQCFSQNFTYYRSDRAGHGLAGFANEPTFEE
;
A
#
# COMPACT_ATOMS: atom_id res chain seq x y z
N MET A 1 31.26 -18.54 -12.61
CA MET A 1 29.95 -17.95 -12.93
C MET A 1 28.87 -18.55 -12.02
N GLN A 2 29.08 -18.53 -10.70
CA GLN A 2 28.14 -19.04 -9.67
C GLN A 2 28.59 -18.51 -8.29
N VAL A 3 28.37 -17.22 -8.02
CA VAL A 3 28.39 -16.61 -6.67
C VAL A 3 27.49 -15.35 -6.63
N LEU A 4 27.16 -14.74 -7.79
CA LEU A 4 26.35 -13.52 -7.89
C LEU A 4 24.82 -13.72 -7.85
N ASP A 5 24.32 -14.96 -7.87
CA ASP A 5 22.87 -15.23 -7.83
C ASP A 5 22.29 -15.27 -6.41
N LEU A 6 23.11 -15.06 -5.36
CA LEU A 6 22.65 -15.15 -3.97
C LEU A 6 22.12 -13.83 -3.37
N ILE A 7 22.04 -12.76 -4.16
CA ILE A 7 21.53 -11.44 -3.74
C ILE A 7 20.56 -10.87 -4.80
N LEU A 8 19.66 -11.71 -5.30
CA LEU A 8 18.42 -11.25 -5.94
C LEU A 8 17.29 -11.66 -5.01
N ILE A 9 17.00 -10.80 -4.03
CA ILE A 9 15.76 -10.87 -3.27
C ILE A 9 14.68 -10.35 -4.21
N ASP A 10 13.89 -11.25 -4.77
CA ASP A 10 12.69 -10.91 -5.54
C ASP A 10 11.79 -10.01 -4.68
N GLY A 11 11.66 -8.75 -5.08
CA GLY A 11 10.81 -7.77 -4.41
C GLY A 11 11.48 -6.44 -4.03
N ILE A 12 12.81 -6.32 -4.15
CA ILE A 12 13.46 -5.01 -4.06
C ILE A 12 13.40 -4.38 -5.46
N ASP A 13 12.50 -3.41 -5.65
CA ASP A 13 12.48 -2.62 -6.87
C ASP A 13 13.86 -1.94 -7.12
N SER A 14 14.16 -1.63 -8.38
CA SER A 14 15.45 -1.03 -8.75
C SER A 14 15.74 0.28 -8.01
N THR A 15 14.70 0.95 -7.51
CA THR A 15 14.76 2.13 -6.65
C THR A 15 15.27 1.83 -5.23
N GLY A 16 14.90 0.70 -4.63
CA GLY A 16 15.41 0.24 -3.34
C GLY A 16 16.91 -0.10 -3.38
N VAL A 17 17.36 -0.75 -4.46
CA VAL A 17 18.79 -1.05 -4.67
C VAL A 17 19.60 0.24 -4.83
N ALA A 18 19.09 1.22 -5.59
CA ALA A 18 19.73 2.52 -5.75
C ALA A 18 19.83 3.28 -4.42
N ALA A 19 18.79 3.24 -3.59
CA ALA A 19 18.76 3.90 -2.28
C ALA A 19 19.82 3.32 -1.31
N VAL A 20 19.96 2.00 -1.28
CA VAL A 20 20.99 1.31 -0.48
C VAL A 20 22.39 1.65 -1.00
N ALA A 21 22.59 1.63 -2.32
CA ALA A 21 23.88 1.96 -2.92
C ALA A 21 24.32 3.40 -2.58
N VAL A 22 23.41 4.39 -2.70
CA VAL A 22 23.69 5.79 -2.34
C VAL A 22 24.02 5.93 -0.84
N SER A 23 23.26 5.25 0.02
CA SER A 23 23.50 5.28 1.48
C SER A 23 24.86 4.65 1.85
N MET A 24 25.24 3.55 1.19
CA MET A 24 26.54 2.91 1.39
C MET A 24 27.69 3.79 0.89
N VAL A 25 27.54 4.44 -0.27
CA VAL A 25 28.53 5.39 -0.78
C VAL A 25 28.71 6.55 0.21
N GLY A 26 27.62 7.13 0.73
CA GLY A 26 27.69 8.18 1.77
C GLY A 26 28.46 7.73 3.02
N LEU A 27 28.18 6.52 3.52
CA LEU A 27 28.88 5.91 4.65
C LEU A 27 30.37 5.70 4.39
N PHE A 28 30.74 5.10 3.25
CA PHE A 28 32.14 4.86 2.89
C PHE A 28 32.91 6.16 2.68
N THR A 29 32.28 7.17 2.07
CA THR A 29 32.90 8.49 1.87
C THR A 29 33.12 9.20 3.21
N GLY A 30 32.17 9.08 4.13
CA GLY A 30 32.30 9.57 5.52
C GLY A 30 33.46 8.91 6.27
N PHE A 31 33.57 7.58 6.23
CA PHE A 31 34.66 6.83 6.86
C PHE A 31 36.03 7.13 6.23
N ALA A 32 36.11 7.17 4.90
CA ALA A 32 37.35 7.49 4.19
C ALA A 32 37.84 8.91 4.52
N THR A 33 36.93 9.87 4.62
CA THR A 33 37.27 11.25 5.02
C THR A 33 37.76 11.32 6.47
N LEU A 34 37.12 10.58 7.39
CA LEU A 34 37.55 10.47 8.78
C LEU A 34 38.94 9.81 8.92
N ALA A 35 39.21 8.79 8.12
CA ALA A 35 40.51 8.10 8.08
C ALA A 35 41.61 9.01 7.50
N LEU A 36 41.36 9.64 6.35
CA LEU A 36 42.30 10.56 5.69
C LEU A 36 42.62 11.79 6.54
N THR A 37 41.63 12.35 7.24
CA THR A 37 41.84 13.50 8.14
C THR A 37 42.57 13.13 9.43
N ARG A 38 42.58 11.86 9.84
CA ARG A 38 43.42 11.36 10.95
C ARG A 38 44.83 10.97 10.50
N MET A 39 44.99 10.49 9.27
CA MET A 39 46.26 9.91 8.80
C MET A 39 47.26 10.94 8.25
N LEU A 40 46.84 12.17 7.95
CA LEU A 40 47.72 13.16 7.34
C LEU A 40 47.71 14.48 8.12
N LEU A 41 48.91 15.04 8.35
CA LEU A 41 49.14 16.44 8.71
C LEU A 41 48.72 17.34 7.54
N VAL A 42 47.43 17.33 7.20
CA VAL A 42 46.90 18.00 6.04
C VAL A 42 46.86 19.50 6.31
N PRO A 43 47.51 20.34 5.47
CA PRO A 43 47.44 21.79 5.58
C PRO A 43 45.98 22.26 5.68
N ALA A 44 45.74 23.33 6.46
CA ALA A 44 44.40 23.85 6.70
C ALA A 44 43.61 24.15 5.40
N VAL A 45 44.31 24.50 4.33
CA VAL A 45 43.76 24.73 3.00
C VAL A 45 43.10 23.48 2.42
N VAL A 46 43.79 22.34 2.43
CA VAL A 46 43.25 21.09 1.87
C VAL A 46 42.05 20.60 2.69
N ARG A 47 42.07 20.78 4.02
CA ARG A 47 40.90 20.50 4.88
C ARG A 47 39.68 21.36 4.53
N SER A 48 39.90 22.64 4.21
CA SER A 48 38.83 23.57 3.82
C SER A 48 38.26 23.22 2.44
N CYS A 49 39.12 22.86 1.49
CA CYS A 49 38.69 22.41 0.15
C CYS A 49 37.88 21.10 0.23
N THR A 50 38.28 20.13 1.05
CA THR A 50 37.52 18.90 1.25
C THR A 50 36.15 19.17 1.89
N ALA A 51 36.09 20.06 2.88
CA ALA A 51 34.82 20.45 3.50
C ALA A 51 33.87 21.15 2.51
N LEU A 52 34.41 22.05 1.68
CA LEU A 52 33.63 22.74 0.64
C LEU A 52 33.10 21.76 -0.41
N LEU A 53 33.93 20.82 -0.87
CA LEU A 53 33.53 19.79 -1.84
C LEU A 53 32.39 18.92 -1.29
N LEU A 54 32.46 18.52 -0.02
CA LEU A 54 31.41 17.72 0.62
C LEU A 54 30.11 18.52 0.82
N LEU A 55 30.20 19.81 1.14
CA LEU A 55 29.03 20.72 1.17
C LEU A 55 28.37 20.85 -0.20
N ILE A 56 29.17 20.94 -1.27
CA ILE A 56 28.67 20.98 -2.65
C ILE A 56 27.99 19.66 -3.00
N LEU A 57 28.58 18.51 -2.63
CA LEU A 57 27.98 17.19 -2.89
C LEU A 57 26.66 17.01 -2.12
N ALA A 58 26.60 17.41 -0.85
CA ALA A 58 25.36 17.38 -0.07
C ALA A 58 24.27 18.31 -0.66
N GLY A 59 24.67 19.50 -1.15
CA GLY A 59 23.77 20.41 -1.85
C GLY A 59 23.24 19.83 -3.17
N LEU A 60 24.10 19.16 -3.95
CA LEU A 60 23.71 18.47 -5.18
C LEU A 60 22.75 17.32 -4.92
N GLU A 61 22.96 16.53 -3.86
CA GLU A 61 22.01 15.49 -3.42
C GLU A 61 20.63 16.08 -3.09
N LEU A 62 20.58 17.23 -2.41
CA LEU A 62 19.32 17.93 -2.11
C LEU A 62 18.64 18.53 -3.35
N MET A 63 19.39 18.96 -4.38
CA MET A 63 18.81 19.45 -5.64
C MET A 63 18.28 18.31 -6.51
N VAL A 64 18.98 17.17 -6.55
CA VAL A 64 18.49 15.95 -7.23
C VAL A 64 17.20 15.46 -6.56
N LEU A 65 17.10 15.58 -5.25
CA LEU A 65 15.88 15.27 -4.48
C LEU A 65 14.66 16.13 -4.87
N ASP A 66 14.86 17.44 -5.08
CA ASP A 66 13.78 18.35 -5.48
C ASP A 66 13.34 18.13 -6.94
N ALA A 67 14.26 17.64 -7.77
CA ALA A 67 14.01 17.33 -9.17
C ALA A 67 13.33 15.98 -9.41
N LEU A 68 13.28 15.09 -8.40
CA LEU A 68 12.60 13.79 -8.53
C LEU A 68 11.09 13.96 -8.36
N PRO A 69 10.26 13.36 -9.25
CA PRO A 69 8.80 13.42 -9.16
C PRO A 69 8.34 12.99 -7.78
N THR A 70 7.60 13.86 -7.10
CA THR A 70 7.16 13.64 -5.72
C THR A 70 6.13 12.53 -5.58
N SER A 71 5.56 12.05 -6.70
CA SER A 71 4.55 11.00 -6.76
C SER A 71 5.12 9.58 -6.62
N ASP A 72 6.38 9.33 -7.00
CA ASP A 72 6.94 7.96 -7.07
C ASP A 72 8.11 7.69 -6.11
N SER A 73 8.66 8.72 -5.47
CA SER A 73 9.73 8.50 -4.49
C SER A 73 9.14 7.98 -3.19
N SER A 74 9.38 6.69 -2.91
CA SER A 74 8.94 6.07 -1.66
C SER A 74 9.43 6.89 -0.46
N PRO A 75 8.62 7.06 0.59
CA PRO A 75 9.00 7.82 1.79
C PRO A 75 10.30 7.30 2.45
N LEU A 76 10.67 6.04 2.18
CA LEU A 76 11.96 5.42 2.52
C LEU A 76 13.16 6.18 1.93
N TYR A 77 13.08 6.57 0.65
CA TYR A 77 14.15 7.28 -0.04
C TYR A 77 14.43 8.65 0.56
N ARG A 78 13.37 9.40 0.87
CA ARG A 78 13.49 10.74 1.50
C ARG A 78 14.05 10.66 2.91
N LEU A 79 13.64 9.66 3.69
CA LEU A 79 14.14 9.47 5.05
C LEU A 79 15.60 9.04 5.10
N ALA A 80 16.03 8.15 4.19
CA ALA A 80 17.44 7.74 4.08
C ALA A 80 18.35 8.95 3.81
N ILE A 81 17.91 9.86 2.94
CA ILE A 81 18.70 11.04 2.60
C ILE A 81 18.68 12.09 3.72
N ILE A 82 17.54 12.31 4.39
CA ILE A 82 17.50 13.14 5.61
C ILE A 82 18.47 12.60 6.67
N THR A 83 18.52 11.28 6.84
CA THR A 83 19.42 10.62 7.79
C THR A 83 20.89 10.79 7.40
N ALA A 84 21.22 10.65 6.11
CA ALA A 84 22.56 10.93 5.59
C ALA A 84 22.97 12.41 5.78
N GLY A 85 22.02 13.34 5.59
CA GLY A 85 22.20 14.77 5.84
C GLY A 85 22.50 15.08 7.31
N PHE A 86 21.71 14.54 8.25
CA PHE A 86 21.95 14.69 9.70
C PHE A 86 23.26 14.05 10.15
N PHE A 87 23.59 12.86 9.62
CA PHE A 87 24.86 12.20 9.90
C PHE A 87 26.04 13.05 9.43
N SER A 88 25.97 13.60 8.21
CA SER A 88 26.97 14.53 7.69
C SER A 88 27.10 15.77 8.58
N LEU A 89 25.97 16.41 8.94
CA LEU A 89 25.95 17.61 9.80
C LEU A 89 26.57 17.35 11.19
N SER A 90 26.36 16.16 11.75
CA SER A 90 26.89 15.75 13.05
C SER A 90 28.42 15.64 13.10
N ILE A 91 29.06 15.43 11.93
CA ILE A 91 30.52 15.39 11.78
C ILE A 91 31.11 16.81 11.74
N PHE A 92 30.33 17.82 11.30
CA PHE A 92 30.83 19.18 11.05
C PHE A 92 30.47 20.21 12.13
N LEU A 93 29.30 20.11 12.78
CA LEU A 93 28.91 21.02 13.88
C LEU A 93 29.94 21.11 15.03
N PRO A 94 30.61 20.02 15.45
CA PRO A 94 31.64 20.10 16.49
C PRO A 94 32.92 20.84 16.08
N ARG A 95 33.08 21.13 14.78
CA ARG A 95 34.29 21.76 14.21
C ARG A 95 34.10 23.26 13.93
N GLY A 96 32.90 23.73 13.62
CA GLY A 96 32.59 25.17 13.58
C GLY A 96 32.74 25.82 14.96
N ALA A 97 32.40 25.08 16.03
CA ALA A 97 32.61 25.49 17.42
C ALA A 97 34.08 25.42 17.90
N LEU A 98 35.05 25.08 17.03
CA LEU A 98 36.48 25.17 17.36
C LEU A 98 36.95 26.62 17.50
N THR A 99 36.22 27.61 16.97
CA THR A 99 36.59 29.03 17.12
C THR A 99 36.01 29.69 18.37
N SER A 100 34.95 29.14 18.97
CA SER A 100 34.24 29.78 20.09
C SER A 100 34.62 29.24 21.48
N GLY A 101 35.43 28.18 21.59
CA GLY A 101 36.01 27.72 22.87
C GLY A 101 35.05 27.19 23.93
N THR A 102 33.73 27.17 23.69
CA THR A 102 32.72 26.96 24.74
C THR A 102 32.34 25.50 25.01
N LEU A 103 32.72 24.55 24.15
CA LEU A 103 32.38 23.12 24.32
C LEU A 103 33.63 22.27 24.54
N THR A 104 33.72 21.65 25.71
CA THR A 104 34.76 20.66 26.05
C THR A 104 34.70 19.49 25.08
N SER A 105 35.85 18.83 24.86
CA SER A 105 35.95 17.67 23.95
C SER A 105 34.92 16.57 24.30
N VAL A 106 34.63 16.38 25.58
CA VAL A 106 33.65 15.40 26.08
C VAL A 106 32.21 15.75 25.69
N GLY A 107 31.81 17.03 25.75
CA GLY A 107 30.46 17.46 25.35
C GLY A 107 30.17 17.24 23.87
N ARG A 108 31.21 17.24 23.03
CA ARG A 108 31.10 17.04 21.57
C ARG A 108 30.81 15.58 21.21
N TRP A 109 31.54 14.65 21.82
CA TRP A 109 31.29 13.23 21.61
C TRP A 109 29.89 12.82 22.06
N ARG A 110 29.42 13.41 23.17
CA ARG A 110 28.06 13.16 23.66
C ARG A 110 26.99 13.63 22.67
N LEU A 111 27.11 14.85 22.15
CA LEU A 111 26.14 15.38 21.18
C LEU A 111 26.09 14.55 19.88
N SER A 112 27.25 14.13 19.36
CA SER A 112 27.29 13.27 18.17
C SER A 112 26.63 11.90 18.42
N LEU A 113 26.86 11.29 19.59
CA LEU A 113 26.21 10.02 19.96
C LEU A 113 24.69 10.19 20.13
N GLU A 114 24.24 11.29 20.72
CA GLU A 114 22.80 11.60 20.87
C GLU A 114 22.12 11.79 19.50
N LEU A 115 22.78 12.46 18.55
CA LEU A 115 22.26 12.60 17.18
C LEU A 115 22.21 11.27 16.43
N ILE A 116 23.26 10.43 16.55
CA ILE A 116 23.27 9.08 15.95
C ILE A 116 22.15 8.23 16.55
N ALA A 117 21.96 8.26 17.87
CA ALA A 117 20.90 7.53 18.54
C ALA A 117 19.50 8.00 18.10
N LEU A 118 19.29 9.31 17.94
CA LEU A 118 18.04 9.86 17.44
C LEU A 118 17.78 9.44 15.99
N SER A 119 18.79 9.50 15.11
CA SER A 119 18.68 9.03 13.73
C SER A 119 18.33 7.53 13.65
N LEU A 120 18.99 6.69 14.46
CA LEU A 120 18.69 5.26 14.54
C LEU A 120 17.29 5.00 15.09
N ALA A 121 16.83 5.76 16.09
CA ALA A 121 15.50 5.63 16.66
C ALA A 121 14.41 6.04 15.64
N LEU A 122 14.61 7.11 14.89
CA LEU A 122 13.70 7.53 13.81
C LEU A 122 13.67 6.50 12.67
N TYR A 123 14.83 5.96 12.30
CA TYR A 123 14.93 4.90 11.30
C TYR A 123 14.23 3.61 11.78
N ALA A 124 14.48 3.19 13.02
CA ALA A 124 13.85 2.02 13.63
C ALA A 124 12.34 2.20 13.81
N SER A 125 11.85 3.37 14.23
CA SER A 125 10.41 3.66 14.31
C SER A 125 9.73 3.64 12.95
N PHE A 126 10.47 3.94 11.88
CA PHE A 126 9.94 3.90 10.52
C PHE A 126 9.95 2.48 9.94
N LEU A 127 11.02 1.71 10.16
CA LEU A 127 11.06 0.27 9.86
C LEU A 127 10.03 -0.50 10.70
N TYR A 128 9.79 -0.05 11.92
CA TYR A 128 8.69 -0.47 12.79
C TYR A 128 7.42 0.34 12.48
N ARG A 129 7.13 0.60 11.20
CA ARG A 129 5.72 0.66 10.83
C ARG A 129 5.24 -0.77 10.96
N PRO A 130 4.40 -1.09 11.97
CA PRO A 130 3.81 -2.42 12.05
C PRO A 130 3.18 -2.64 10.70
N ASP A 131 3.69 -3.65 10.03
CA ASP A 131 3.57 -3.84 8.59
C ASP A 131 2.09 -3.75 8.21
N VAL A 132 1.68 -2.53 7.82
CA VAL A 132 0.29 -2.20 7.49
C VAL A 132 -0.09 -2.96 6.20
N ASP A 133 0.93 -3.43 5.47
CA ASP A 133 0.84 -4.25 4.28
C ASP A 133 0.96 -5.76 4.56
N ASN A 134 1.36 -6.19 5.78
CA ASN A 134 1.24 -7.58 6.25
C ASN A 134 -0.12 -7.90 6.86
N THR A 135 -1.17 -7.09 6.63
CA THR A 135 -2.45 -7.78 6.51
C THR A 135 -2.21 -8.89 5.50
N PRO A 136 -2.45 -10.17 5.82
CA PRO A 136 -2.36 -11.22 4.82
C PRO A 136 -3.34 -10.81 3.73
N THR A 137 -2.82 -10.12 2.72
CA THR A 137 -3.53 -9.86 1.48
C THR A 137 -3.92 -11.26 1.08
N LEU A 138 -5.22 -11.46 0.88
CA LEU A 138 -5.74 -12.67 0.25
C LEU A 138 -4.83 -12.86 -0.96
N SER A 139 -3.82 -13.72 -0.82
CA SER A 139 -2.76 -13.81 -1.80
C SER A 139 -3.48 -14.20 -3.08
N ASN A 140 -3.03 -13.69 -4.21
CA ASN A 140 -3.56 -14.06 -5.52
C ASN A 140 -3.74 -15.59 -5.68
N GLU A 141 -3.11 -16.41 -4.84
CA GLU A 141 -3.30 -17.86 -4.70
C GLU A 141 -4.74 -18.36 -4.49
N LEU A 142 -5.66 -17.61 -3.88
CA LEU A 142 -7.07 -18.06 -3.76
C LEU A 142 -8.02 -17.46 -4.77
N VAL A 143 -7.48 -16.57 -5.59
CA VAL A 143 -8.19 -15.85 -6.61
C VAL A 143 -7.39 -15.95 -7.90
N THR A 144 -6.79 -17.12 -8.16
CA THR A 144 -6.33 -17.41 -9.51
C THR A 144 -7.56 -17.72 -10.35
N TYR A 145 -8.21 -16.64 -10.82
CA TYR A 145 -9.15 -16.59 -11.93
C TYR A 145 -8.47 -17.01 -13.25
N ARG A 146 -7.77 -18.16 -13.24
CA ARG A 146 -6.85 -18.56 -14.31
C ARG A 146 -7.57 -18.75 -15.64
N ASP A 147 -8.86 -19.07 -15.60
CA ASP A 147 -9.65 -19.41 -16.78
C ASP A 147 -10.95 -18.60 -16.88
N LEU A 148 -10.88 -17.29 -16.61
CA LEU A 148 -11.99 -16.39 -16.95
C LEU A 148 -12.07 -16.19 -18.46
N VAL A 149 -13.18 -16.65 -19.03
CA VAL A 149 -13.51 -16.41 -20.44
C VAL A 149 -14.61 -15.37 -20.50
N VAL A 150 -14.44 -14.40 -21.40
CA VAL A 150 -15.49 -13.41 -21.69
C VAL A 150 -16.72 -14.18 -22.16
N GLU A 151 -17.89 -13.91 -21.58
CA GLU A 151 -19.15 -14.46 -22.06
C GLU A 151 -19.69 -13.57 -23.19
N PRO A 152 -19.55 -13.95 -24.47
CA PRO A 152 -19.82 -13.05 -25.58
C PRO A 152 -21.31 -12.76 -25.77
N LEU A 153 -22.19 -13.66 -25.32
CA LEU A 153 -23.64 -13.57 -25.55
C LEU A 153 -24.37 -12.76 -24.48
N VAL A 154 -23.71 -12.47 -23.36
CA VAL A 154 -24.27 -11.66 -22.27
C VAL A 154 -23.81 -10.22 -22.42
N ALA A 155 -24.78 -9.32 -22.35
CA ALA A 155 -24.56 -7.90 -22.56
C ALA A 155 -24.87 -7.14 -21.27
N ALA A 156 -23.82 -6.63 -20.64
CA ALA A 156 -23.89 -5.77 -19.48
C ALA A 156 -23.56 -4.34 -19.88
N TYR A 157 -24.39 -3.37 -19.49
CA TYR A 157 -24.19 -1.97 -19.84
C TYR A 157 -24.26 -1.05 -18.63
N THR A 158 -23.44 0.00 -18.67
CA THR A 158 -23.58 1.15 -17.79
C THR A 158 -24.76 2.02 -18.21
N ASP A 159 -25.17 2.96 -17.36
CA ASP A 159 -26.28 3.89 -17.65
C ASP A 159 -25.94 4.85 -18.81
N LYS A 160 -24.64 5.02 -19.13
CA LYS A 160 -24.16 5.72 -20.32
C LYS A 160 -24.03 4.81 -21.54
N ASN A 161 -24.67 3.65 -21.51
CA ASN A 161 -24.70 2.65 -22.59
C ASN A 161 -23.29 2.15 -23.01
N LYS A 162 -22.33 2.12 -22.07
CA LYS A 162 -21.01 1.49 -22.33
C LYS A 162 -21.07 0.03 -21.94
N ARG A 163 -20.57 -0.82 -22.84
CA ARG A 163 -20.50 -2.27 -22.60
C ARG A 163 -19.43 -2.57 -21.55
N ILE A 164 -19.80 -3.35 -20.54
CA ILE A 164 -18.89 -3.95 -19.57
C ILE A 164 -18.73 -5.43 -19.93
N PRO A 165 -17.52 -5.92 -20.22
CA PRO A 165 -17.29 -7.35 -20.38
C PRO A 165 -17.62 -8.10 -19.08
N VAL A 166 -18.35 -9.20 -19.21
CA VAL A 166 -18.61 -10.12 -18.10
C VAL A 166 -17.96 -11.46 -18.39
N TYR A 167 -17.57 -12.16 -17.34
CA TYR A 167 -16.75 -13.36 -17.45
C TYR A 167 -17.38 -14.54 -16.71
N VAL A 168 -17.18 -15.73 -17.26
CA VAL A 168 -17.49 -17.00 -16.61
C VAL A 168 -16.20 -17.72 -16.28
N ASN A 169 -16.22 -18.49 -15.19
CA ASN A 169 -15.11 -19.37 -14.84
C ASN A 169 -15.33 -20.71 -15.57
N VAL A 170 -14.49 -21.05 -16.56
CA VAL A 170 -14.69 -22.23 -17.42
C VAL A 170 -14.25 -23.53 -16.76
N ALA A 171 -13.37 -23.44 -15.78
CA ALA A 171 -12.96 -24.53 -14.93
C ALA A 171 -12.97 -24.02 -13.49
N PRO A 172 -14.14 -23.93 -12.82
CA PRO A 172 -14.10 -23.79 -11.38
C PRO A 172 -13.37 -25.04 -10.90
N ASP A 173 -12.11 -24.87 -10.46
CA ASP A 173 -11.36 -25.95 -9.83
C ASP A 173 -12.29 -26.67 -8.87
N GLU A 174 -12.22 -28.01 -8.85
CA GLU A 174 -13.01 -28.79 -7.88
C GLU A 174 -12.89 -28.12 -6.51
N PRO A 175 -14.02 -27.92 -5.80
CA PRO A 175 -14.06 -27.12 -4.59
C PRO A 175 -12.87 -27.53 -3.73
N HIS A 176 -11.94 -26.58 -3.52
CA HIS A 176 -10.73 -26.86 -2.76
C HIS A 176 -11.16 -27.64 -1.53
N ALA A 177 -10.66 -28.87 -1.38
CA ALA A 177 -11.09 -29.80 -0.34
C ALA A 177 -10.88 -29.27 1.10
N VAL A 178 -10.29 -28.09 1.23
CA VAL A 178 -10.17 -27.32 2.46
C VAL A 178 -11.52 -26.73 2.80
N SER A 179 -12.05 -27.07 3.98
CA SER A 179 -13.25 -26.42 4.52
C SER A 179 -13.05 -24.90 4.52
N GLU A 180 -14.05 -24.17 4.01
CA GLU A 180 -14.10 -22.70 4.05
C GLU A 180 -13.78 -22.15 5.45
N LEU A 181 -14.26 -22.82 6.50
CA LEU A 181 -13.99 -22.47 7.89
C LEU A 181 -12.50 -22.59 8.26
N ASP A 182 -11.83 -23.65 7.80
CA ASP A 182 -10.41 -23.85 8.08
C ASP A 182 -9.56 -22.80 7.36
N TYR A 183 -10.00 -22.40 6.16
CA TYR A 183 -9.38 -21.29 5.46
C TYR A 183 -9.57 -19.95 6.22
N LEU A 184 -10.79 -19.63 6.66
CA LEU A 184 -11.03 -18.42 7.46
C LEU A 184 -10.21 -18.37 8.74
N LYS A 185 -10.05 -19.51 9.44
CA LYS A 185 -9.18 -19.61 10.62
C LYS A 185 -7.71 -19.36 10.27
N LYS A 186 -7.24 -19.88 9.13
CA LYS A 186 -5.86 -19.66 8.65
C LYS A 186 -5.57 -18.17 8.46
N ILE A 187 -6.52 -17.42 7.91
CA ILE A 187 -6.40 -15.96 7.73
C ILE A 187 -6.91 -15.14 8.93
N LYS A 188 -7.28 -15.80 10.04
CA LYS A 188 -7.78 -15.18 11.28
C LYS A 188 -9.03 -14.31 11.10
N MET A 189 -9.89 -14.67 10.15
CA MET A 189 -11.15 -13.96 9.88
C MET A 189 -12.39 -14.67 10.45
N ASP A 190 -12.25 -15.86 11.03
CA ASP A 190 -13.33 -16.70 11.56
C ASP A 190 -14.15 -16.05 12.69
N ARG A 191 -13.65 -14.98 13.31
CA ARG A 191 -14.30 -14.23 14.39
C ARG A 191 -14.65 -12.79 14.05
N LEU A 192 -14.27 -12.34 12.85
CA LEU A 192 -14.39 -10.95 12.40
C LEU A 192 -15.54 -10.77 11.39
N ALA A 193 -16.12 -11.88 10.94
CA ALA A 193 -17.17 -11.90 9.94
C ALA A 193 -18.24 -12.95 10.26
N ILE A 194 -19.48 -12.66 9.85
CA ILE A 194 -20.63 -13.57 9.97
C ILE A 194 -21.02 -14.01 8.57
N ALA A 195 -20.99 -15.32 8.30
CA ALA A 195 -21.39 -15.85 7.00
C ALA A 195 -22.91 -15.71 6.78
N VAL A 196 -23.30 -15.14 5.63
CA VAL A 196 -24.70 -14.92 5.20
C VAL A 196 -25.00 -15.49 3.81
N GLY A 197 -24.02 -16.10 3.16
CA GLY A 197 -24.21 -16.79 1.88
C GLY A 197 -23.16 -17.85 1.65
N LYS A 198 -23.53 -18.90 0.91
CA LYS A 198 -22.63 -19.99 0.54
C LYS A 198 -21.54 -19.52 -0.42
N SER A 199 -20.43 -20.24 -0.43
CA SER A 199 -19.42 -20.11 -1.48
C SER A 199 -20.02 -20.40 -2.86
N ASP A 200 -19.60 -19.59 -3.83
CA ASP A 200 -20.06 -19.70 -5.22
C ASP A 200 -18.96 -19.16 -6.13
N ALA A 201 -18.40 -20.01 -6.99
CA ALA A 201 -17.31 -19.64 -7.88
C ALA A 201 -17.80 -19.02 -9.21
N SER A 202 -19.11 -18.97 -9.46
CA SER A 202 -19.68 -18.46 -10.71
C SER A 202 -19.60 -16.93 -10.84
N PHE A 203 -19.35 -16.21 -9.74
CA PHE A 203 -19.14 -14.77 -9.72
C PHE A 203 -18.10 -14.38 -8.66
N ASN A 204 -17.51 -13.19 -8.80
CA ASN A 204 -16.62 -12.60 -7.80
C ASN A 204 -17.35 -11.53 -6.97
N CYS A 205 -16.61 -10.79 -6.13
CA CYS A 205 -17.17 -9.71 -5.32
C CYS A 205 -17.84 -8.61 -6.15
N HIS A 206 -17.21 -8.18 -7.24
CA HIS A 206 -17.78 -7.19 -8.16
C HIS A 206 -18.99 -7.73 -8.91
N GLY A 207 -18.92 -9.00 -9.34
CA GLY A 207 -20.01 -9.72 -9.99
C GLY A 207 -21.25 -9.87 -9.12
N TRP A 208 -21.06 -10.22 -7.85
CA TRP A 208 -22.16 -10.27 -6.87
C TRP A 208 -22.96 -8.97 -6.85
N ILE A 209 -22.28 -7.82 -6.93
CA ILE A 209 -22.90 -6.49 -6.87
C ILE A 209 -23.46 -6.05 -8.23
N PHE A 210 -22.63 -6.06 -9.27
CA PHE A 210 -22.93 -5.41 -10.55
C PHE A 210 -23.63 -6.34 -11.56
N THR A 211 -23.57 -7.65 -11.37
CA THR A 211 -24.25 -8.64 -12.23
C THR A 211 -25.25 -9.49 -11.44
N CYS A 212 -25.55 -9.06 -10.21
CA CYS A 212 -26.49 -9.71 -9.32
C CYS A 212 -26.11 -11.18 -9.06
N GLY A 213 -24.80 -11.45 -8.99
CA GLY A 213 -24.27 -12.79 -8.72
C GLY A 213 -24.41 -13.76 -9.89
N GLN A 214 -24.38 -13.28 -11.14
CA GLN A 214 -24.46 -14.17 -12.31
C GLN A 214 -23.13 -14.35 -13.04
N PHE A 215 -22.25 -13.34 -12.99
CA PHE A 215 -21.00 -13.31 -13.74
C PHE A 215 -19.90 -12.60 -12.97
N HIS A 216 -18.64 -12.83 -13.34
CA HIS A 216 -17.49 -12.06 -12.85
C HIS A 216 -17.38 -10.72 -13.56
N VAL A 217 -16.93 -9.70 -12.81
CA VAL A 217 -16.56 -8.37 -13.32
C VAL A 217 -15.13 -8.07 -12.90
N LYS A 218 -14.29 -7.59 -13.81
CA LYS A 218 -12.91 -7.29 -13.47
C LYS A 218 -12.77 -6.01 -12.65
N CYS A 219 -11.72 -5.96 -11.84
CA CYS A 219 -11.34 -4.79 -11.05
C CYS A 219 -11.17 -3.52 -11.91
N GLU A 220 -10.59 -3.64 -13.11
CA GLU A 220 -10.32 -2.52 -14.03
C GLU A 220 -11.57 -1.82 -14.55
N ASP A 221 -12.72 -2.50 -14.55
CA ASP A 221 -13.99 -1.95 -15.04
C ASP A 221 -14.76 -1.18 -13.95
N VAL A 222 -14.44 -1.40 -12.67
CA VAL A 222 -15.21 -0.82 -11.53
C VAL A 222 -15.25 0.71 -11.60
N ASP A 223 -14.13 1.37 -11.87
CA ASP A 223 -14.10 2.84 -11.95
C ASP A 223 -14.91 3.38 -13.14
N GLN A 224 -15.01 2.63 -14.23
CA GLN A 224 -15.88 3.00 -15.34
C GLN A 224 -17.35 2.86 -14.94
N ILE A 225 -17.72 1.77 -14.26
CA ILE A 225 -19.08 1.54 -13.75
C ILE A 225 -19.48 2.68 -12.80
N LEU A 226 -18.63 3.02 -11.83
CA LEU A 226 -18.91 4.10 -10.87
C LEU A 226 -19.19 5.43 -11.59
N ARG A 227 -18.32 5.83 -12.52
CA ARG A 227 -18.46 7.10 -13.26
C ARG A 227 -19.65 7.13 -14.21
N ASP A 228 -19.98 6.00 -14.83
CA ASP A 228 -21.03 5.96 -15.83
C ASP A 228 -22.42 5.80 -15.20
N ASN A 229 -22.52 5.14 -14.04
CA ASN A 229 -23.76 4.93 -13.30
C ASN A 229 -24.01 6.02 -12.22
N GLY A 230 -23.31 7.16 -12.32
CA GLY A 230 -23.56 8.32 -11.49
C GLY A 230 -23.31 8.11 -9.99
N TYR A 231 -22.30 7.31 -9.64
CA TYR A 231 -21.89 7.18 -8.25
C TYR A 231 -21.11 8.41 -7.79
N GLU A 232 -21.46 8.91 -6.61
CA GLU A 232 -20.80 10.03 -5.92
C GLU A 232 -20.20 9.55 -4.60
N THR A 233 -19.06 10.13 -4.21
CA THR A 233 -18.44 9.77 -2.92
C THR A 233 -19.22 10.36 -1.75
N VAL A 234 -19.37 9.59 -0.67
CA VAL A 234 -20.08 10.04 0.53
C VAL A 234 -19.24 9.84 1.80
N ALA A 235 -19.28 10.81 2.70
CA ALA A 235 -18.59 10.73 4.00
C ALA A 235 -19.44 10.05 5.09
N ALA A 236 -20.77 10.13 4.97
CA ALA A 236 -21.73 9.53 5.87
C ALA A 236 -22.56 8.49 5.10
N PRO A 237 -22.09 7.23 5.04
CA PRO A 237 -22.79 6.20 4.29
C PRO A 237 -24.14 5.86 4.94
N SER A 238 -25.08 5.43 4.12
CA SER A 238 -26.38 4.90 4.49
C SER A 238 -26.49 3.44 4.06
N ARG A 239 -27.54 2.74 4.52
CA ARG A 239 -27.89 1.42 3.98
C ARG A 239 -27.97 1.50 2.45
N ASN A 240 -27.49 0.45 1.79
CA ASN A 240 -27.42 0.30 0.34
C ASN A 240 -26.40 1.23 -0.37
N ASP A 241 -25.54 1.95 0.36
CA ASP A 241 -24.37 2.56 -0.27
C ASP A 241 -23.33 1.49 -0.61
N LEU A 242 -22.53 1.76 -1.63
CA LEU A 242 -21.43 0.90 -2.03
C LEU A 242 -20.16 1.27 -1.26
N ILE A 243 -19.36 0.28 -0.86
CA ILE A 243 -17.98 0.49 -0.41
C ILE A 243 -17.03 -0.14 -1.45
N VAL A 244 -15.98 0.59 -1.83
CA VAL A 244 -14.91 0.07 -2.70
C VAL A 244 -13.58 0.16 -1.96
N TYR A 245 -12.92 -0.98 -1.82
CA TYR A 245 -11.59 -1.13 -1.28
C TYR A 245 -10.57 -1.03 -2.41
N ARG A 246 -9.49 -0.28 -2.21
CA ARG A 246 -8.51 0.04 -3.23
C ARG A 246 -7.10 -0.34 -2.82
N ASP A 247 -6.28 -0.74 -3.78
CA ASP A 247 -4.85 -0.93 -3.54
C ASP A 247 -4.12 0.42 -3.33
N VAL A 248 -2.80 0.35 -3.14
CA VAL A 248 -1.94 1.52 -3.00
C VAL A 248 -1.84 2.38 -4.27
N ALA A 249 -2.12 1.80 -5.44
CA ALA A 249 -2.17 2.50 -6.72
C ALA A 249 -3.56 3.11 -7.01
N GLY A 250 -4.53 2.89 -6.12
CA GLY A 250 -5.90 3.38 -6.24
C GLY A 250 -6.82 2.50 -7.08
N ASN A 251 -6.39 1.34 -7.55
CA ASN A 251 -7.25 0.42 -8.31
C ASN A 251 -8.23 -0.28 -7.37
N ALA A 252 -9.45 -0.53 -7.84
CA ALA A 252 -10.40 -1.33 -7.09
C ALA A 252 -9.87 -2.76 -6.87
N MET A 253 -9.96 -3.27 -5.65
CA MET A 253 -9.59 -4.65 -5.30
C MET A 253 -10.78 -5.46 -4.84
N HIS A 254 -11.72 -4.80 -4.14
CA HIS A 254 -12.87 -5.44 -3.54
C HIS A 254 -14.02 -4.44 -3.41
N ALA A 255 -15.24 -4.95 -3.33
CA ALA A 255 -16.42 -4.13 -3.13
C ALA A 255 -17.43 -4.84 -2.23
N GLY A 256 -18.22 -4.05 -1.53
CA GLY A 256 -19.32 -4.49 -0.68
C GLY A 256 -20.47 -3.50 -0.67
N VAL A 257 -21.57 -3.87 -0.03
CA VAL A 257 -22.73 -3.01 0.17
C VAL A 257 -22.88 -2.73 1.66
N VAL A 258 -23.19 -1.50 2.02
CA VAL A 258 -23.50 -1.10 3.40
C VAL A 258 -24.83 -1.73 3.78
N HIS A 259 -24.76 -2.75 4.63
CA HIS A 259 -25.91 -3.52 5.07
C HIS A 259 -26.65 -2.81 6.21
N ALA A 260 -25.91 -2.26 7.18
CA ALA A 260 -26.47 -1.52 8.30
C ALA A 260 -25.56 -0.37 8.74
N VAL A 261 -26.17 0.68 9.28
CA VAL A 261 -25.50 1.83 9.90
C VAL A 261 -26.14 2.05 11.27
N ASN A 262 -25.33 2.08 12.32
CA ASN A 262 -25.84 2.40 13.66
C ASN A 262 -26.42 3.82 13.72
N ALA A 263 -27.65 3.95 14.22
CA ALA A 263 -28.40 5.20 14.28
C ALA A 263 -27.80 6.25 15.23
N ASP A 264 -26.97 5.83 16.18
CA ASP A 264 -26.35 6.70 17.19
C ASP A 264 -25.10 7.44 16.67
N GLY A 265 -24.67 7.19 15.43
CA GLY A 265 -23.42 7.74 14.88
C GLY A 265 -22.16 7.19 15.55
N GLY A 266 -22.29 6.23 16.48
CA GLY A 266 -21.24 5.65 17.31
C GLY A 266 -20.38 4.59 16.64
N GLY A 267 -20.48 4.42 15.32
CA GLY A 267 -19.41 3.78 14.55
C GLY A 267 -19.56 2.28 14.25
N GLY A 268 -20.78 1.76 14.15
CA GLY A 268 -20.99 0.44 13.55
C GLY A 268 -21.52 0.56 12.12
N ILE A 269 -20.63 0.62 11.13
CA ILE A 269 -21.02 0.31 9.75
C ILE A 269 -20.82 -1.19 9.58
N ILE A 270 -21.86 -1.89 9.11
CA ILE A 270 -21.78 -3.30 8.72
C ILE A 270 -21.86 -3.37 7.21
N ILE A 271 -20.88 -4.04 6.63
CA ILE A 271 -20.75 -4.29 5.20
C ILE A 271 -21.14 -5.74 4.94
N GLU A 272 -21.97 -5.96 3.93
CA GLU A 272 -22.10 -7.26 3.31
C GLU A 272 -21.19 -7.31 2.09
N SER A 273 -20.31 -8.30 2.01
CA SER A 273 -19.49 -8.52 0.81
C SER A 273 -19.18 -9.99 0.57
N LYS A 274 -18.96 -10.34 -0.69
CA LYS A 274 -18.48 -11.67 -1.10
C LYS A 274 -16.97 -11.73 -1.09
N TRP A 275 -16.36 -12.75 -0.50
CA TRP A 275 -14.91 -12.83 -0.35
C TRP A 275 -14.28 -13.77 -1.38
N GLY A 276 -13.99 -13.26 -2.58
CA GLY A 276 -13.40 -14.06 -3.65
C GLY A 276 -14.27 -15.26 -4.02
N LEU A 277 -13.71 -16.47 -3.95
CA LEU A 277 -14.42 -17.74 -4.18
C LEU A 277 -15.23 -18.23 -2.96
N LEU A 278 -15.04 -17.61 -1.79
CA LEU A 278 -15.76 -17.95 -0.56
C LEU A 278 -17.21 -17.41 -0.60
N GLY A 279 -17.89 -17.54 0.52
CA GLY A 279 -19.24 -17.05 0.73
C GLY A 279 -19.39 -15.53 0.82
N ARG A 280 -20.57 -15.12 1.28
CA ARG A 280 -20.91 -13.74 1.61
C ARG A 280 -20.85 -13.55 3.11
N TYR A 281 -20.40 -12.39 3.54
CA TYR A 281 -20.07 -12.10 4.92
C TYR A 281 -20.56 -10.73 5.33
N LEU A 282 -21.11 -10.64 6.55
CA LEU A 282 -21.28 -9.38 7.27
C LEU A 282 -20.03 -9.10 8.10
N HIS A 283 -19.46 -7.92 7.95
CA HIS A 283 -18.23 -7.52 8.65
C HIS A 283 -18.14 -6.00 8.81
N ARG A 284 -17.21 -5.50 9.64
CA ARG A 284 -16.89 -4.07 9.65
C ARG A 284 -15.99 -3.71 8.47
N PRO A 285 -15.95 -2.44 8.03
CA PRO A 285 -15.10 -2.01 6.92
C PRO A 285 -13.63 -2.42 7.06
N ALA A 286 -13.07 -2.31 8.26
CA ALA A 286 -11.68 -2.68 8.54
C ALA A 286 -11.46 -4.20 8.72
N ASP A 287 -12.53 -4.96 8.98
CA ASP A 287 -12.49 -6.39 9.35
C ASP A 287 -12.56 -7.28 8.09
N GLN A 288 -11.59 -7.11 7.17
CA GLN A 288 -11.43 -7.91 5.97
C GLN A 288 -9.96 -7.93 5.49
N CYS A 289 -9.64 -8.78 4.51
CA CYS A 289 -8.28 -9.11 4.06
C CYS A 289 -7.86 -8.54 2.69
N PHE A 290 -8.56 -7.52 2.19
CA PHE A 290 -8.30 -6.87 0.91
C PHE A 290 -7.51 -5.56 1.07
N SER A 291 -8.07 -4.53 1.72
CA SER A 291 -7.40 -3.24 1.90
C SER A 291 -8.03 -2.39 2.99
N GLN A 292 -7.23 -1.56 3.68
CA GLN A 292 -7.75 -0.55 4.63
C GLN A 292 -8.07 0.80 3.95
N ASN A 293 -7.70 0.96 2.67
CA ASN A 293 -8.05 2.12 1.87
C ASN A 293 -9.39 1.88 1.19
N PHE A 294 -10.46 2.49 1.70
CA PHE A 294 -11.79 2.36 1.12
C PHE A 294 -12.55 3.68 1.04
N THR A 295 -13.45 3.74 0.08
CA THR A 295 -14.33 4.89 -0.16
C THR A 295 -15.76 4.41 -0.29
N TYR A 296 -16.70 5.17 0.30
CA TYR A 296 -18.13 4.93 0.13
C TYR A 296 -18.67 5.72 -1.05
N TYR A 297 -19.61 5.11 -1.76
CA TYR A 297 -20.25 5.68 -2.92
C TYR A 297 -21.77 5.51 -2.83
N ARG A 298 -22.50 6.54 -3.26
CA ARG A 298 -23.95 6.53 -3.39
C ARG A 298 -24.35 6.81 -4.83
N SER A 299 -25.44 6.21 -5.28
CA SER A 299 -26.07 6.49 -6.57
C SER A 299 -27.57 6.68 -6.33
N ASP A 300 -28.23 7.51 -7.14
CA ASP A 300 -29.70 7.69 -7.10
C ASP A 300 -30.47 6.49 -7.69
N ARG A 301 -29.74 5.47 -8.17
CA ARG A 301 -30.31 4.22 -8.66
C ARG A 301 -30.93 3.43 -7.51
N ALA A 302 -32.00 2.69 -7.80
CA ALA A 302 -32.61 1.79 -6.83
C ALA A 302 -31.64 0.66 -6.38
N GLY A 303 -30.74 0.24 -7.28
CA GLY A 303 -29.72 -0.77 -6.99
C GLY A 303 -28.43 -0.61 -7.78
N HIS A 304 -27.52 -1.57 -7.58
CA HIS A 304 -26.16 -1.50 -8.13
C HIS A 304 -25.98 -2.21 -9.47
N GLY A 305 -26.89 -3.11 -9.86
CA GLY A 305 -26.79 -3.93 -11.06
C GLY A 305 -26.59 -3.12 -12.35
N LEU A 306 -25.84 -3.68 -13.29
CA LEU A 306 -25.69 -3.17 -14.65
C LEU A 306 -26.97 -3.44 -15.46
N ALA A 307 -27.25 -2.60 -16.45
CA ALA A 307 -28.32 -2.85 -17.39
C ALA A 307 -28.06 -4.16 -18.15
N GLY A 308 -29.09 -5.00 -18.26
CA GLY A 308 -28.97 -6.39 -18.72
C GLY A 308 -29.15 -7.42 -17.59
N PHE A 309 -28.97 -7.01 -16.33
CA PHE A 309 -29.26 -7.84 -15.15
C PHE A 309 -30.45 -7.23 -14.40
N ALA A 310 -31.65 -7.63 -14.81
CA ALA A 310 -32.85 -7.32 -14.06
C ALA A 310 -32.89 -8.25 -12.85
N ASN A 311 -32.56 -7.71 -11.67
CA ASN A 311 -33.03 -8.10 -10.33
C ASN A 311 -32.08 -7.44 -9.32
N GLU A 312 -32.58 -6.61 -8.42
CA GLU A 312 -31.80 -6.29 -7.23
C GLU A 312 -31.49 -7.61 -6.50
N PRO A 313 -30.30 -7.80 -5.91
CA PRO A 313 -30.17 -8.80 -4.87
C PRO A 313 -31.18 -8.43 -3.78
N THR A 314 -32.26 -9.18 -3.68
CA THR A 314 -33.22 -9.03 -2.60
C THR A 314 -32.48 -9.36 -1.31
N PHE A 315 -32.12 -8.33 -0.55
CA PHE A 315 -31.72 -8.52 0.84
C PHE A 315 -32.97 -9.00 1.57
N GLU A 316 -33.05 -10.31 1.82
CA GLU A 316 -34.10 -10.86 2.68
C GLU A 316 -34.01 -10.13 4.03
N GLU A 317 -35.11 -9.46 4.42
CA GLU A 317 -35.24 -8.77 5.71
C GLU A 317 -35.23 -9.73 6.91
#